data_AF-A0A1Y3U6Q3-F1
#
_entry.id   AF-A0A1Y3U6Q3-F1
#
_cell.length_a   1.000
_cell.length_b   1.000
_cell.length_c   1.000
_cell.angle_alpha   90.00
_cell.angle_beta   90.00
_cell.angle_gamma   90.00
#
_symmetry.space_group_name_H-M   'P 1'
#
loop_
_entity.id
_entity.type
_entity.pdbx_description
1 polymer ?
#
loop_
_entity_poly.entity_id
_entity_poly.type
_entity_poly.pdbx_seq_one_letter_code
_entity_poly.pdbx_strand_id
1 'polypeptide(L)'
;MKRIIISVVLLFVIAGLFLVSINGIRPHPYTEAELETVFLEKAEENGLSLEEGYEVVEKKHANSMTYLMEDVNGNHAWGTYVMTPLNEKYKSYDFYTDQMNLVEGSPYTYMVNDGIMKYDITVSFDGDLSIEGSEKAQSVLSLKMLTMSFGIMVILANLVLNGVRKSKFD
;
A
#
# COMPACT_ATOMS: atom_id res chain seq x y z
N MET A 1 -4.73 -10.28 -39.78
CA MET A 1 -3.46 -10.54 -39.07
C MET A 1 -2.91 -9.31 -38.34
N LYS A 2 -2.41 -8.25 -39.01
CA LYS A 2 -1.77 -7.08 -38.33
C LYS A 2 -2.58 -6.47 -37.17
N ARG A 3 -3.89 -6.24 -37.33
CA ARG A 3 -4.75 -5.65 -36.27
C ARG A 3 -5.03 -6.58 -35.08
N ILE A 4 -5.09 -7.89 -35.32
CA ILE A 4 -5.25 -8.89 -34.27
C ILE A 4 -3.98 -8.91 -33.41
N ILE A 5 -2.81 -8.92 -34.06
CA ILE A 5 -1.50 -8.85 -33.38
C ILE A 5 -1.42 -7.57 -32.53
N ILE A 6 -1.80 -6.41 -33.07
CA ILE A 6 -1.82 -5.14 -32.31
C ILE A 6 -2.75 -5.24 -31.09
N SER A 7 -3.94 -5.81 -31.23
CA SER A 7 -4.90 -5.93 -30.12
C SER A 7 -4.40 -6.88 -29.03
N VAL A 8 -3.78 -7.99 -29.41
CA VAL A 8 -3.16 -8.94 -28.48
C VAL A 8 -1.99 -8.28 -27.74
N VAL A 9 -1.10 -7.58 -28.46
CA VAL A 9 0.01 -6.85 -27.84
C VAL A 9 -0.50 -5.79 -26.86
N LEU A 10 -1.56 -5.06 -27.23
CA LEU A 10 -2.17 -4.05 -26.35
C LEU A 10 -2.71 -4.67 -25.05
N LEU A 11 -3.35 -5.84 -25.12
CA LEU A 11 -3.83 -6.57 -23.94
C LEU A 11 -2.69 -6.97 -23.01
N PHE A 12 -1.56 -7.46 -23.55
CA PHE A 12 -0.37 -7.78 -22.76
C PHE A 12 0.23 -6.53 -22.10
N VAL A 13 0.28 -5.40 -22.81
CA VAL A 13 0.76 -4.13 -22.24
C VAL A 13 -0.16 -3.67 -21.11
N ILE A 14 -1.48 -3.74 -21.28
CA ILE A 14 -2.45 -3.37 -20.23
C ILE A 14 -2.31 -4.28 -19.00
N ALA A 15 -2.16 -5.60 -19.21
CA ALA A 15 -1.92 -6.55 -18.13
C ALA A 15 -0.61 -6.28 -17.38
N GLY A 16 0.47 -5.99 -18.11
CA GLY A 16 1.78 -5.64 -17.52
C GLY A 16 1.72 -4.34 -16.71
N LEU A 17 1.11 -3.28 -17.25
CA LEU A 17 0.92 -2.01 -16.55
C LEU A 17 0.07 -2.18 -15.28
N PHE A 18 -0.97 -3.04 -15.35
CA PHE A 18 -1.80 -3.33 -14.21
C PHE A 18 -1.02 -4.03 -13.09
N LEU A 19 -0.20 -5.04 -13.41
CA LEU A 19 0.66 -5.71 -12.43
C LEU A 19 1.64 -4.75 -11.77
N VAL A 20 2.27 -3.85 -12.54
CA VAL A 20 3.16 -2.81 -11.98
C VAL A 20 2.40 -1.83 -11.09
N SER A 21 1.13 -1.57 -11.39
CA SER A 21 0.30 -0.63 -10.64
C SER A 21 -0.18 -1.18 -9.29
N ILE A 22 -0.17 -2.50 -9.06
CA ILE A 22 -0.62 -3.11 -7.82
C ILE A 22 0.60 -3.26 -6.89
N ASN A 23 0.54 -2.68 -5.68
CA ASN A 23 1.50 -2.91 -4.61
C ASN A 23 2.98 -2.58 -4.89
N GLY A 24 3.31 -1.93 -6.00
CA GLY A 24 4.68 -1.62 -6.37
C GLY A 24 5.55 -2.87 -6.60
N ILE A 25 6.68 -2.71 -7.29
CA ILE A 25 7.54 -3.83 -7.73
C ILE A 25 8.32 -4.47 -6.56
N ARG A 26 8.18 -3.97 -5.33
CA ARG A 26 9.01 -4.39 -4.20
C ARG A 26 8.48 -5.66 -3.54
N PRO A 27 9.37 -6.61 -3.18
CA PRO A 27 8.98 -7.82 -2.46
C PRO A 27 8.36 -7.46 -1.10
N HIS A 28 7.52 -8.37 -0.61
CA HIS A 28 6.97 -8.34 0.74
C HIS A 28 7.72 -9.43 1.53
N PRO A 29 8.85 -9.10 2.18
CA PRO A 29 9.73 -10.13 2.74
C PRO A 29 9.22 -10.64 4.09
N TYR A 30 8.49 -9.81 4.84
CA TYR A 30 8.20 -10.02 6.26
C TYR A 30 6.88 -10.76 6.47
N THR A 31 6.88 -11.70 7.40
CA THR A 31 5.68 -12.25 8.02
C THR A 31 5.21 -11.32 9.13
N GLU A 32 3.96 -11.47 9.57
CA GLU A 32 3.41 -10.65 10.65
C GLU A 32 4.21 -10.76 11.95
N ALA A 33 4.68 -11.96 12.29
CA ALA A 33 5.46 -12.23 13.51
C ALA A 33 6.85 -11.57 13.51
N GLU A 34 7.37 -11.19 12.34
CA GLU A 34 8.67 -10.52 12.22
C GLU A 34 8.55 -8.99 12.28
N LEU A 35 7.33 -8.43 12.18
CA LEU A 35 7.15 -7.00 11.99
C LEU A 35 7.59 -6.14 13.17
N GLU A 36 7.25 -6.55 14.39
CA GLU A 36 7.63 -5.82 15.59
C GLU A 36 9.16 -5.78 15.73
N THR A 37 9.84 -6.92 15.53
CA THR A 37 11.31 -6.99 15.55
C THR A 37 11.93 -6.08 14.48
N VAL A 38 11.43 -6.14 13.25
CA VAL A 38 11.91 -5.28 12.15
C VAL A 38 11.66 -3.80 12.43
N PHE A 39 10.55 -3.47 13.09
CA PHE A 39 10.25 -2.11 13.52
C PHE A 39 11.23 -1.62 14.58
N LEU A 40 11.48 -2.41 15.62
CA LEU A 40 12.40 -2.07 16.69
C LEU A 40 13.84 -1.92 16.18
N GLU A 41 14.32 -2.86 15.36
CA GLU A 41 15.64 -2.76 14.70
C GLU A 41 15.77 -1.44 13.93
N LYS A 42 14.74 -1.08 13.17
CA LYS A 42 14.73 0.17 12.40
C LYS A 42 14.65 1.41 13.30
N ALA A 43 13.95 1.34 14.43
CA ALA A 43 13.91 2.43 15.40
C ALA A 43 15.28 2.66 16.04
N GLU A 44 15.97 1.60 16.45
CA GLU A 44 17.33 1.66 16.98
C GLU A 44 18.32 2.21 15.95
N GLU A 45 18.24 1.75 14.69
CA GLU A 45 19.03 2.29 13.57
C GLU A 45 18.81 3.79 13.34
N ASN A 46 17.64 4.31 13.68
CA ASN A 46 17.29 5.73 13.59
C ASN A 46 17.44 6.48 14.93
N GLY A 47 18.16 5.88 15.90
CA GLY A 47 18.63 6.55 17.10
C GLY A 47 17.68 6.52 18.30
N LEU A 48 16.65 5.67 18.30
CA LEU A 48 15.83 5.44 19.50
C LEU A 48 16.53 4.50 20.47
N SER A 49 16.35 4.74 21.77
CA SER A 49 16.90 3.88 22.83
C SER A 49 15.94 2.73 23.17
N LEU A 50 16.38 1.49 23.00
CA LEU A 50 15.61 0.29 23.35
C LEU A 50 15.93 -0.27 24.76
N GLU A 51 16.37 0.59 25.68
CA GLU A 51 16.56 0.21 27.09
C GLU A 51 15.23 -0.12 27.80
N GLU A 52 15.27 -0.86 28.91
CA GLU A 52 14.04 -1.21 29.67
C GLU A 52 13.22 0.04 29.99
N GLY A 53 11.97 0.08 29.51
CA GLY A 53 11.02 1.17 29.78
C GLY A 53 10.40 1.85 28.56
N TYR A 54 10.76 1.46 27.33
CA TYR A 54 10.05 1.91 26.13
C TYR A 54 8.63 1.31 26.05
N GLU A 55 7.70 2.05 25.46
CA GLU A 55 6.34 1.58 25.18
C GLU A 55 6.16 1.35 23.68
N VAL A 56 5.50 0.27 23.29
CA VAL A 56 5.11 -0.01 21.91
C VAL A 56 3.62 -0.29 21.85
N VAL A 57 2.93 0.38 20.93
CA VAL A 57 1.54 0.08 20.59
C VAL A 57 1.46 -0.32 19.12
N GLU A 58 0.60 -1.30 18.84
CA GLU A 58 0.37 -1.78 17.48
C GLU A 58 -1.11 -1.69 17.07
N LYS A 59 -1.35 -1.51 15.78
CA LYS A 59 -2.69 -1.46 15.23
C LYS A 59 -2.74 -2.05 13.83
N LYS A 60 -3.59 -3.07 13.66
CA LYS A 60 -4.06 -3.50 12.34
C LYS A 60 -5.14 -2.57 11.84
N HIS A 61 -4.99 -2.08 10.61
CA HIS A 61 -6.01 -1.32 9.93
C HIS A 61 -5.99 -1.56 8.43
N ALA A 62 -7.16 -1.85 7.86
CA ALA A 62 -7.32 -2.30 6.47
C ALA A 62 -6.35 -3.45 6.12
N ASN A 63 -5.35 -3.20 5.27
CA ASN A 63 -4.32 -4.17 4.92
C ASN A 63 -2.94 -3.80 5.46
N SER A 64 -2.85 -3.02 6.53
CA SER A 64 -1.58 -2.70 7.18
C SER A 64 -1.54 -3.08 8.65
N MET A 65 -0.31 -3.20 9.14
CA MET A 65 0.05 -3.13 10.54
C MET A 65 0.86 -1.86 10.76
N THR A 66 0.52 -1.08 11.77
CA THR A 66 1.30 0.10 12.19
C THR A 66 1.78 -0.10 13.61
N TYR A 67 3.04 0.23 13.86
CA TYR A 67 3.65 0.29 15.17
C TYR A 67 3.95 1.76 15.50
N LEU A 68 3.79 2.12 16.76
CA LEU A 68 4.17 3.40 17.34
C LEU A 68 4.88 3.09 18.66
N MET A 69 5.97 3.79 18.92
CA MET A 69 6.72 3.66 20.17
C MET A 69 7.14 5.01 20.71
N GLU A 70 7.36 5.04 22.02
CA GLU A 70 8.06 6.10 22.75
C GLU A 70 9.24 5.46 23.48
N ASP A 71 10.45 6.01 23.26
CA ASP A 71 11.64 5.59 23.98
C ASP A 71 11.73 6.23 25.37
N VAL A 72 12.67 5.76 26.19
CA VAL A 72 12.88 6.27 27.56
C VAL A 72 13.25 7.76 27.65
N ASN A 73 13.62 8.39 26.53
CA ASN A 73 13.95 9.80 26.44
C ASN A 73 12.78 10.65 25.91
N GLY A 74 11.62 10.03 25.64
CA GLY A 74 10.45 10.69 25.06
C GLY A 74 10.58 10.92 23.54
N ASN A 75 11.43 10.19 22.84
CA ASN A 75 11.49 10.20 21.38
C ASN A 75 10.52 9.16 20.81
N HIS A 76 9.87 9.50 19.71
CA HIS A 76 8.87 8.67 19.07
C HIS A 76 9.35 8.11 17.74
N ALA A 77 8.88 6.91 17.42
CA ALA A 77 8.95 6.35 16.08
C ALA A 77 7.66 5.64 15.73
N TRP A 78 7.26 5.72 14.46
CA TRP A 78 6.16 4.92 13.95
C TRP A 78 6.43 4.44 12.54
N GLY A 79 5.97 3.22 12.27
CA GLY A 79 6.18 2.55 11.01
C GLY A 79 4.93 1.82 10.56
N THR A 80 4.53 2.03 9.32
CA THR A 80 3.43 1.29 8.70
C THR A 80 3.98 0.24 7.74
N TYR A 81 3.43 -0.95 7.84
CA TYR A 81 3.75 -2.09 7.00
C TYR A 81 2.49 -2.54 6.27
N VAL A 82 2.53 -2.60 4.94
CA VAL A 82 1.37 -2.97 4.12
C VAL A 82 1.49 -4.42 3.66
N MET A 83 0.39 -5.14 3.74
CA MET A 83 0.26 -6.54 3.37
C MET A 83 -0.19 -6.68 1.92
N THR A 84 0.40 -7.63 1.21
CA THR A 84 -0.11 -8.07 -0.09
C THR A 84 -1.05 -9.27 0.05
N PRO A 85 -2.21 -9.28 -0.63
CA PRO A 85 -3.13 -10.43 -0.62
C PRO A 85 -2.57 -11.64 -1.39
N LEU A 86 -1.45 -11.50 -2.10
CA LEU A 86 -0.89 -12.56 -2.94
C LEU A 86 -0.18 -13.66 -2.14
N ASN A 87 0.46 -13.30 -1.02
CA ASN A 87 1.24 -14.23 -0.20
C ASN A 87 1.19 -13.92 1.30
N GLU A 88 0.28 -13.03 1.73
CA GLU A 88 0.07 -12.65 3.14
C GLU A 88 1.32 -12.12 3.84
N LYS A 89 2.29 -11.61 3.06
CA LYS A 89 3.48 -10.96 3.58
C LYS A 89 3.36 -9.45 3.54
N TYR A 90 4.17 -8.81 4.37
CA TYR A 90 4.24 -7.39 4.57
C TYR A 90 5.52 -6.80 3.97
N LYS A 91 5.47 -5.51 3.64
CA LYS A 91 6.63 -4.66 3.35
C LYS A 91 6.50 -3.36 4.12
N SER A 92 7.62 -2.71 4.41
CA SER A 92 7.62 -1.34 4.93
C SER A 92 7.00 -0.40 3.89
N TYR A 93 6.00 0.38 4.33
CA TYR A 93 5.40 1.46 3.56
C TYR A 93 6.16 2.75 3.83
N ASP A 94 6.07 3.26 5.06
CA ASP A 94 6.80 4.43 5.55
C ASP A 94 7.26 4.21 6.99
N PHE A 95 8.25 4.99 7.40
CA PHE A 95 8.80 5.00 8.74
C PHE A 95 9.21 6.43 9.10
N TYR A 96 8.84 6.87 10.29
CA TYR A 96 9.01 8.24 10.75
C TYR A 96 9.61 8.24 12.16
N THR A 97 10.41 9.27 12.44
CA THR A 97 10.94 9.57 13.77
C THR A 97 10.90 11.08 14.01
N ASP A 98 10.97 11.48 15.28
CA ASP A 98 11.02 12.90 15.66
C ASP A 98 12.22 13.64 15.05
N GLN A 99 13.34 12.94 14.83
CA GLN A 99 14.56 13.51 14.27
C GLN A 99 14.43 13.95 12.81
N MET A 100 13.42 13.47 12.10
CA MET A 100 13.26 13.81 10.68
C MET A 100 12.76 15.25 10.48
N ASN A 101 12.39 16.00 11.53
CA ASN A 101 11.82 17.37 11.44
C ASN A 101 10.62 17.48 10.47
N LEU A 102 10.00 16.35 10.11
CA LEU A 102 8.88 16.29 9.18
C LEU A 102 7.52 16.39 9.87
N VAL A 103 7.50 16.33 11.20
CA VAL A 103 6.30 16.09 11.99
C VAL A 103 6.18 17.19 13.04
N GLU A 104 5.34 18.18 12.75
CA GLU A 104 5.00 19.24 13.70
C GLU A 104 3.78 18.81 14.52
N GLY A 105 4.05 18.18 15.67
CA GLY A 105 3.06 17.98 16.73
C GLY A 105 2.20 16.72 16.61
N SER A 106 1.48 16.47 17.70
CA SER A 106 0.48 15.41 17.84
C SER A 106 -0.93 15.98 17.75
N PRO A 107 -1.92 15.22 17.26
CA PRO A 107 -1.78 13.96 16.52
C PRO A 107 -1.27 14.19 15.09
N TYR A 108 -0.59 13.20 14.53
CA TYR A 108 -0.10 13.22 13.15
C TYR A 108 -0.89 12.27 12.26
N THR A 109 -1.52 12.81 11.20
CA THR A 109 -2.27 12.04 10.22
C THR A 109 -1.54 11.97 8.88
N TYR A 110 -1.36 10.76 8.35
CA TYR A 110 -0.80 10.52 7.02
C TYR A 110 -1.63 9.51 6.24
N MET A 111 -1.51 9.59 4.93
CA MET A 111 -2.27 8.76 4.00
C MET A 111 -1.44 7.56 3.55
N VAL A 112 -1.97 6.36 3.78
CA VAL A 112 -1.45 5.12 3.22
C VAL A 112 -2.12 4.90 1.88
N ASN A 113 -1.32 4.81 0.81
CA ASN A 113 -1.78 4.44 -0.53
C ASN A 113 -0.77 3.49 -1.19
N ASP A 114 -0.98 2.19 -0.98
CA ASP A 114 -0.11 1.15 -1.54
C ASP A 114 -0.52 0.71 -2.95
N GLY A 115 -1.57 1.32 -3.50
CA GLY A 115 -2.14 0.96 -4.79
C GLY A 115 -3.15 -0.18 -4.76
N ILE A 116 -3.37 -0.84 -3.61
CA ILE A 116 -4.51 -1.74 -3.36
C ILE A 116 -5.56 -1.04 -2.51
N MET A 117 -5.14 -0.41 -1.43
CA MET A 117 -5.99 0.30 -0.48
C MET A 117 -5.49 1.74 -0.33
N LYS A 118 -6.42 2.62 0.02
CA LYS A 118 -6.16 4.00 0.40
C LYS A 118 -6.95 4.34 1.66
N TYR A 119 -6.27 4.80 2.70
CA TYR A 119 -6.85 5.18 3.98
C TYR A 119 -5.89 6.11 4.73
N ASP A 120 -6.40 6.78 5.76
CA ASP A 120 -5.59 7.62 6.63
C ASP A 120 -5.28 6.87 7.93
N ILE A 121 -4.06 7.02 8.42
CA ILE A 121 -3.61 6.58 9.75
C ILE A 121 -3.27 7.84 10.54
N THR A 122 -3.75 7.89 11.78
CA THR A 122 -3.45 8.94 12.75
C THR A 122 -2.71 8.32 13.92
N VAL A 123 -1.55 8.87 14.25
CA VAL A 123 -0.77 8.51 15.44
C VAL A 123 -0.85 9.66 16.43
N SER A 124 -1.07 9.33 17.71
CA SER A 124 -1.07 10.31 18.79
C SER A 124 -0.08 9.88 19.87
N PHE A 125 0.67 10.85 20.35
CA PHE A 125 1.69 10.76 21.39
C PHE A 125 1.51 11.87 22.45
N ASP A 126 0.42 12.65 22.39
CA ASP A 126 -0.01 13.52 23.48
C ASP A 126 -0.79 12.71 24.53
N GLY A 127 -0.11 12.24 25.57
CA GLY A 127 -0.69 11.39 26.60
C GLY A 127 -0.45 9.91 26.30
N ASP A 128 -1.51 9.10 26.26
CA ASP A 128 -1.38 7.67 25.96
C ASP A 128 -1.10 7.46 24.46
N LEU A 129 -0.10 6.63 24.13
CA LEU A 129 0.21 6.28 22.75
C LEU A 129 -1.00 5.62 22.08
N SER A 130 -1.39 6.14 20.92
CA SER A 130 -2.54 5.59 20.20
C SER A 130 -2.38 5.66 18.68
N ILE A 131 -2.97 4.67 18.01
CA ILE A 131 -3.04 4.57 16.56
C ILE A 131 -4.49 4.40 16.15
N GLU A 132 -4.99 5.33 15.35
CA GLU A 132 -6.33 5.30 14.78
C GLU A 132 -6.27 5.19 13.26
N GLY A 133 -7.07 4.28 12.71
CA GLY A 133 -7.26 4.17 11.28
C GLY A 133 -8.61 4.74 10.86
N SER A 134 -8.64 5.50 9.76
CA SER A 134 -9.87 6.12 9.27
C SER A 134 -10.96 5.08 8.94
N GLU A 135 -12.22 5.37 9.25
CA GLU A 135 -13.34 4.50 8.83
C GLU A 135 -13.45 4.36 7.30
N LYS A 136 -12.95 5.36 6.55
CA LYS A 136 -13.06 5.45 5.09
C LYS A 136 -11.86 4.80 4.40
N ALA A 137 -11.73 3.49 4.52
CA ALA A 137 -10.80 2.72 3.69
C ALA A 137 -11.36 2.50 2.27
N GLN A 138 -10.65 2.97 1.25
CA GLN A 138 -11.02 2.82 -0.15
C GLN A 138 -10.21 1.72 -0.83
N SER A 139 -10.87 0.82 -1.55
CA SER A 139 -10.18 -0.15 -2.41
C SER A 139 -9.77 0.52 -3.72
N VAL A 140 -8.49 0.88 -3.83
CA VAL A 140 -7.87 1.34 -5.08
C VAL A 140 -7.80 0.20 -6.09
N LEU A 141 -7.62 -1.04 -5.62
CA LEU A 141 -7.59 -2.22 -6.46
C LEU A 141 -8.91 -2.42 -7.22
N SER A 142 -10.06 -2.26 -6.55
CA SER A 142 -11.36 -2.42 -7.20
C SER A 142 -11.58 -1.37 -8.30
N LEU A 143 -11.16 -0.12 -8.05
CA LEU A 143 -11.21 0.94 -9.05
C LEU A 143 -10.30 0.63 -10.25
N LYS A 144 -9.07 0.16 -10.00
CA LYS A 144 -8.15 -0.28 -11.05
C LYS A 144 -8.72 -1.44 -11.86
N MET A 145 -9.29 -2.46 -11.20
CA MET A 145 -9.94 -3.59 -11.85
C MET A 145 -11.13 -3.16 -12.71
N LEU A 146 -11.94 -2.22 -12.23
CA LEU A 146 -13.06 -1.66 -12.99
C LEU A 146 -12.58 -0.93 -14.25
N THR A 147 -11.57 -0.06 -14.12
CA THR A 147 -11.00 0.66 -15.27
C THR A 147 -10.36 -0.29 -16.30
N MET A 148 -9.67 -1.33 -15.83
CA MET A 148 -9.11 -2.38 -16.69
C MET A 148 -10.20 -3.15 -17.43
N SER A 149 -11.25 -3.58 -16.72
CA SER A 149 -12.39 -4.29 -17.30
C SER A 149 -13.07 -3.44 -18.38
N PHE A 150 -13.24 -2.14 -18.13
CA PHE A 150 -13.77 -1.20 -19.11
C PHE A 150 -12.87 -1.09 -20.36
N GLY A 151 -11.55 -0.96 -20.18
CA GLY A 151 -10.60 -0.95 -21.29
C GLY A 151 -10.66 -2.22 -22.15
N ILE A 152 -10.73 -3.38 -21.52
CA ILE A 152 -10.87 -4.68 -22.21
C ILE A 152 -12.20 -4.74 -22.97
N MET A 153 -13.31 -4.32 -22.36
CA MET A 153 -14.62 -4.28 -23.02
C MET A 153 -14.60 -3.41 -24.28
N VAL A 154 -13.97 -2.23 -24.24
CA VAL A 154 -13.85 -1.35 -25.41
C VAL A 154 -13.06 -2.02 -26.54
N ILE A 155 -11.95 -2.70 -26.21
CA ILE A 155 -11.13 -3.43 -27.19
C ILE A 155 -11.95 -4.56 -27.82
N LEU A 156 -12.65 -5.36 -27.02
CA LEU A 156 -13.49 -6.46 -27.50
C LEU A 156 -14.64 -5.96 -28.37
N ALA A 157 -15.35 -4.91 -27.95
CA ALA A 157 -16.43 -4.31 -28.73
C ALA A 157 -15.93 -3.83 -30.10
N ASN A 158 -14.75 -3.19 -30.15
CA ASN A 158 -14.15 -2.74 -31.41
C ASN A 158 -13.77 -3.92 -32.33
N LEU A 159 -13.29 -5.03 -31.77
CA LEU A 159 -13.01 -6.26 -32.53
C LEU A 159 -14.29 -6.88 -33.10
N VAL A 160 -15.35 -6.99 -32.30
CA VAL A 160 -16.65 -7.56 -32.71
C VAL A 160 -17.31 -6.70 -33.77
N LEU A 161 -17.46 -5.39 -33.55
CA LEU A 161 -18.11 -4.48 -34.48
C LEU A 161 -17.40 -4.43 -35.84
N ASN A 162 -16.07 -4.49 -35.85
CA ASN A 162 -15.31 -4.54 -37.09
C ASN A 162 -15.34 -5.92 -37.76
N GLY A 163 -15.42 -7.01 -37.00
CA GLY A 163 -15.65 -8.36 -37.54
C GLY A 163 -17.01 -8.46 -38.23
N VAL A 164 -18.07 -7.92 -37.59
CA VAL A 164 -19.43 -7.85 -38.15
C VAL A 164 -19.48 -6.98 -39.41
N ARG A 165 -18.77 -5.84 -39.44
CA ARG A 165 -18.65 -5.02 -40.65
C ARG A 165 -17.99 -5.80 -41.79
N LYS A 166 -16.92 -6.56 -41.52
CA LYS A 166 -16.24 -7.33 -42.57
C LYS A 166 -17.14 -8.42 -43.15
N SER A 167 -17.90 -9.11 -42.31
CA SER A 167 -18.86 -10.16 -42.70
C SER A 167 -20.11 -9.66 -43.44
N LYS A 168 -20.45 -8.37 -43.37
CA LYS A 168 -21.60 -7.79 -44.09
C LYS A 168 -21.26 -7.27 -45.49
N PHE A 169 -19.98 -7.21 -45.84
CA PHE A 169 -19.49 -6.68 -47.12
C PHE A 169 -18.63 -7.70 -47.90
N ASP A 170 -18.58 -8.95 -47.42
CA ASP A 170 -18.16 -10.15 -48.16
C ASP A 170 -19.42 -10.95 -48.53
#